data_AF-A0A3M2DBS8-F1
#
_entry.id   AF-A0A3M2DBS8-F1
#
_cell.length_a   1.000
_cell.length_b   1.000
_cell.length_c   1.000
_cell.angle_alpha   90.00
_cell.angle_beta   90.00
_cell.angle_gamma   90.00
#
_symmetry.space_group_name_H-M   'P 1'
#
loop_
_entity.id
_entity.type
_entity.pdbx_description
1 polymer ?
#
loop_
_entity_poly.entity_id
_entity_poly.type
_entity_poly.pdbx_seq_one_letter_code
_entity_poly.pdbx_strand_id
1 'polypeptide(L)'
;MKSFVQNFLFVLLLGAVTPVYAIDLSGLASNEDEHLKRELAFQPSVEILDEQLVLRYQIADDYYLYRQQFQFKVADGRIGFPDC
;
A
#
# COMPACT_ATOMS: atom_id res chain seq x y z
N MET A 1 -19.19 12.74 65.70
CA MET A 1 -19.55 11.62 64.79
C MET A 1 -20.50 12.12 63.69
N LYS A 2 -20.00 12.88 62.71
CA LYS A 2 -20.81 13.47 61.61
C LYS A 2 -20.05 13.59 60.27
N SER A 3 -19.01 12.79 60.02
CA SER A 3 -18.25 12.87 58.75
C SER A 3 -18.30 11.61 57.89
N PHE A 4 -18.98 10.55 58.33
CA PHE A 4 -18.94 9.25 57.64
C PHE A 4 -20.12 9.00 56.67
N VAL A 5 -21.23 9.75 56.80
CA VAL A 5 -22.42 9.61 55.92
C VAL A 5 -22.39 10.57 54.73
N GLN A 6 -21.66 11.69 54.85
CA GLN A 6 -21.58 12.69 53.77
C GLN A 6 -20.74 12.22 52.57
N ASN A 7 -19.83 11.26 52.77
CA ASN A 7 -18.94 10.75 51.71
C ASN A 7 -19.54 9.57 50.91
N PHE A 8 -20.71 9.07 51.29
CA PHE A 8 -21.37 7.95 50.58
C PHE A 8 -22.61 8.39 49.78
N LEU A 9 -23.10 9.62 50.00
CA LEU A 9 -24.21 10.22 49.25
C LEU A 9 -23.76 11.28 48.23
N PHE A 10 -22.50 11.22 47.77
CA PHE A 10 -21.99 12.09 46.71
C PHE A 10 -21.53 11.33 45.45
N VAL A 11 -21.54 9.99 45.49
CA VAL A 11 -21.12 9.15 44.36
C VAL A 11 -22.31 8.75 43.44
N LEU A 12 -23.54 9.08 43.82
CA LEU A 12 -24.76 8.70 43.07
C LEU A 12 -25.48 9.87 42.37
N LEU A 13 -24.78 11.01 42.16
CA LEU A 13 -25.30 12.12 41.33
C LEU A 13 -24.22 12.77 40.44
N LEU A 14 -23.04 12.15 40.32
CA LEU A 14 -21.94 12.62 39.47
C LEU A 14 -21.58 11.59 38.38
N GLY A 15 -22.55 10.78 37.95
CA GLY A 15 -22.38 9.78 36.88
C GLY A 15 -22.80 10.27 35.49
N ALA A 16 -23.20 11.55 35.34
CA ALA A 16 -23.81 12.06 34.11
C ALA A 16 -22.94 13.04 33.32
N VAL A 17 -21.64 13.19 33.64
CA VAL A 17 -20.75 14.07 32.87
C VAL A 17 -19.33 13.50 32.80
N THR A 18 -19.17 12.33 32.22
CA THR A 18 -17.94 12.12 31.44
C THR A 18 -18.35 12.36 29.99
N PRO A 19 -17.86 13.41 29.32
CA PRO A 19 -18.01 13.47 27.88
C PRO A 19 -17.23 12.26 27.37
N VAL A 20 -17.95 11.25 26.88
CA VAL A 20 -17.36 10.23 26.02
C VAL A 20 -16.88 11.01 24.81
N TYR A 21 -15.59 11.35 24.79
CA TYR A 21 -14.95 11.83 23.58
C TYR A 21 -15.07 10.67 22.60
N ALA A 22 -16.00 10.78 21.66
CA ALA A 22 -16.09 9.86 20.55
C ALA A 22 -14.77 9.98 19.79
N ILE A 23 -13.89 8.99 19.96
CA ILE A 23 -12.69 8.87 19.14
C ILE A 23 -13.20 8.56 17.74
N ASP A 24 -13.11 9.53 16.84
CA ASP A 24 -13.49 9.37 15.44
C ASP A 24 -12.46 8.45 14.77
N LEU A 25 -12.83 7.17 14.69
CA LEU A 25 -12.02 6.09 14.12
C LEU A 25 -11.97 6.18 12.58
N SER A 26 -12.74 7.07 11.96
CA SER A 26 -12.85 7.20 10.51
C SER A 26 -11.51 7.55 9.84
N GLY A 27 -10.58 8.18 10.58
CA GLY A 27 -9.23 8.48 10.10
C GLY A 27 -8.22 7.33 10.21
N LEU A 28 -8.58 6.19 10.84
CA LEU A 28 -7.74 4.98 10.88
C LEU A 28 -8.04 4.00 9.75
N ALA A 29 -9.04 4.27 8.92
CA ALA A 29 -9.13 3.63 7.62
C ALA A 29 -7.91 4.10 6.82
N SER A 30 -6.88 3.27 6.78
CA SER A 30 -5.78 3.43 5.84
C SER A 30 -6.39 3.69 4.47
N ASN A 31 -5.97 4.77 3.81
CA ASN A 31 -6.12 4.85 2.36
C ASN A 31 -5.39 3.62 1.84
N GLU A 32 -6.13 2.54 1.60
CA GLU A 32 -5.67 1.44 0.78
C GLU A 32 -5.56 2.07 -0.59
N ASP A 33 -4.41 2.71 -0.86
CA ASP A 33 -4.05 3.16 -2.19
C ASP A 33 -4.32 1.97 -3.08
N GLU A 34 -5.36 2.09 -3.91
CA GLU A 34 -5.90 0.97 -4.67
C GLU A 34 -4.82 0.50 -5.62
N HIS A 35 -4.04 -0.49 -5.17
CA HIS A 35 -2.91 -0.95 -5.94
C HIS A 35 -3.42 -1.56 -7.22
N LEU A 36 -2.96 -1.01 -8.34
CA LEU A 36 -3.26 -1.58 -9.64
C LEU A 36 -2.84 -3.04 -9.68
N LYS A 37 -3.67 -3.85 -10.35
CA LYS A 37 -3.30 -5.22 -10.68
C LYS A 37 -2.00 -5.21 -11.49
N ARG A 38 -1.16 -6.22 -11.33
CA ARG A 38 0.16 -6.29 -11.99
C ARG A 38 0.08 -6.13 -13.50
N GLU A 39 -0.94 -6.70 -14.12
CA GLU A 39 -1.14 -6.67 -15.56
C GLU A 39 -1.45 -5.26 -16.06
N LEU A 40 -1.99 -4.39 -15.20
CA LEU A 40 -2.26 -2.99 -15.51
C LEU A 40 -1.04 -2.10 -15.21
N ALA A 41 -0.33 -2.39 -14.12
CA ALA A 41 0.86 -1.64 -13.71
C ALA A 41 2.10 -1.90 -14.59
N PHE A 42 2.21 -3.11 -15.16
CA PHE A 42 3.36 -3.53 -15.97
C PHE A 42 2.88 -4.18 -17.26
N GLN A 43 2.92 -3.44 -18.35
CA GLN A 43 2.44 -3.90 -19.66
C GLN A 43 3.64 -4.20 -20.58
N PRO A 44 4.01 -5.48 -20.77
CA PRO A 44 5.10 -5.84 -21.67
C PRO A 44 4.66 -5.76 -23.14
N SER A 45 5.57 -5.30 -24.01
CA SER A 45 5.46 -5.40 -25.45
C SER A 45 6.74 -5.94 -26.06
N VAL A 46 6.61 -6.72 -27.14
CA VAL A 46 7.74 -7.29 -27.88
C VAL A 46 7.68 -6.80 -29.31
N GLU A 47 8.79 -6.26 -29.79
CA GLU A 47 8.97 -5.85 -31.17
C GLU A 47 10.11 -6.64 -31.78
N ILE A 48 9.94 -7.04 -33.04
CA ILE A 48 10.97 -7.70 -33.85
C ILE A 48 11.57 -6.62 -34.76
N LEU A 49 12.86 -6.37 -34.59
CA LEU A 49 13.62 -5.39 -35.38
C LEU A 49 14.79 -6.14 -36.02
N ASP A 50 14.65 -6.45 -37.31
CA ASP A 50 15.60 -7.25 -38.08
C ASP A 50 15.92 -8.60 -37.39
N GLU A 51 17.13 -8.73 -36.86
CA GLU A 51 17.66 -9.93 -36.18
C GLU A 51 17.59 -9.81 -34.65
N GLN A 52 16.90 -8.79 -34.13
CA GLN A 52 16.80 -8.48 -32.71
C GLN A 52 15.35 -8.56 -32.20
N LEU A 53 15.22 -9.03 -30.96
CA LEU A 53 13.98 -8.98 -30.19
C LEU A 53 14.11 -7.89 -29.13
N VAL A 54 13.24 -6.88 -29.19
CA VAL A 54 13.21 -5.79 -28.22
C VAL A 54 12.00 -5.94 -27.32
N LEU A 55 12.25 -6.19 -26.02
CA LEU A 55 11.24 -6.24 -24.97
C LEU A 55 11.16 -4.86 -24.29
N ARG A 56 9.98 -4.22 -24.33
CA ARG A 56 9.69 -2.96 -23.62
C ARG A 56 8.62 -3.19 -22.57
N TYR A 57 8.65 -2.37 -21.51
CA TYR A 57 7.61 -2.34 -20.49
C TYR A 57 7.04 -0.93 -20.41
N GLN A 58 5.73 -0.80 -20.55
CA GLN A 58 5.01 0.40 -20.12
C GLN A 58 4.64 0.22 -18.64
N ILE A 59 5.15 1.12 -17.81
CA ILE A 59 5.01 1.05 -16.34
C ILE A 59 4.13 2.22 -15.91
N ALA A 60 3.13 1.94 -15.06
CA ALA A 60 2.25 2.96 -14.50
C ALA A 60 3.00 3.91 -13.55
N ASP A 61 2.46 5.12 -13.36
CA ASP A 61 3.05 6.12 -12.47
C ASP A 61 3.18 5.58 -11.04
N ASP A 62 4.29 5.93 -10.38
CA ASP A 62 4.68 5.44 -9.04
C ASP A 62 4.99 3.93 -8.94
N TYR A 63 5.15 3.23 -10.07
CA TYR A 63 5.66 1.86 -10.13
C TYR A 63 7.06 1.78 -10.76
N TYR A 64 7.82 0.74 -10.39
CA TYR A 64 9.13 0.46 -10.99
C TYR A 64 9.46 -1.03 -10.96
N LEU A 65 10.32 -1.46 -11.89
CA LEU A 65 10.85 -2.82 -11.97
C LEU A 65 12.33 -2.84 -11.61
N TYR A 66 12.72 -3.77 -10.74
CA TYR A 66 14.11 -3.96 -10.35
C TYR A 66 14.90 -4.59 -11.50
N ARG A 67 15.90 -3.87 -12.03
CA ARG A 67 16.76 -4.36 -13.13
C ARG A 67 17.36 -5.75 -12.87
N GLN A 68 17.74 -6.04 -11.63
CA GLN A 68 18.39 -7.29 -11.24
C GLN A 68 17.43 -8.49 -11.16
N GLN A 69 16.12 -8.26 -11.19
CA GLN A 69 15.11 -9.32 -11.13
C GLN A 69 14.73 -9.86 -12.51
N PHE A 70 15.21 -9.25 -13.59
CA PHE A 70 15.02 -9.78 -14.93
C PHE A 70 15.90 -11.01 -15.16
N GLN A 71 15.28 -12.08 -15.67
CA GLN A 71 15.97 -13.30 -16.05
C GLN A 71 15.62 -13.61 -17.50
N PHE A 72 16.65 -13.73 -18.35
CA PHE A 72 16.49 -14.05 -19.76
C PHE A 72 17.08 -15.42 -20.03
N LYS A 73 16.35 -16.25 -20.77
CA LYS A 73 16.79 -17.55 -21.27
C LYS A 73 16.49 -17.61 -22.76
N VAL A 74 17.48 -17.99 -23.56
CA VAL A 74 17.30 -18.22 -25.00
C VAL A 74 17.45 -19.72 -25.26
N ALA A 75 16.56 -20.28 -26.09
CA ALA A 75 16.60 -21.71 -26.42
C ALA A 75 17.78 -22.02 -27.36
N ASP A 76 18.02 -21.14 -28.33
CA ASP A 76 19.16 -21.19 -29.24
C ASP A 76 19.53 -19.74 -29.63
N GLY A 77 20.81 -19.38 -29.60
CA GLY A 77 21.31 -18.02 -29.88
C GLY A 77 22.11 -17.35 -28.76
N ARG A 78 22.32 -16.03 -28.89
CA ARG A 78 23.09 -15.20 -27.93
C ARG A 78 22.25 -14.05 -27.42
N ILE A 79 22.32 -13.78 -26.12
CA ILE A 79 21.68 -12.62 -25.50
C ILE A 79 22.61 -11.41 -25.72
N GLY A 80 22.10 -10.39 -26.40
CA GLY A 80 22.79 -9.10 -26.58
C GLY A 80 22.64 -8.19 -25.36
N PHE A 81 23.45 -7.13 -25.30
CA PHE A 81 23.29 -6.06 -24.31
C PHE A 81 22.48 -4.92 -24.93
N PRO A 82 21.63 -4.23 -24.15
CA PRO A 82 20.91 -3.07 -24.68
C PRO A 82 21.90 -1.97 -25.07
N ASP A 83 21.69 -1.38 -26.24
CA ASP A 83 22.38 -0.15 -26.63
C ASP A 83 21.95 0.97 -25.67
N CYS A 84 22.93 1.69 -25.12
CA CYS A 84 22.73 2.71 -24.09
C CYS A 84 22.36 4.06 -24.72
#